data_AF-A0A3Q9LZ22-F1
#
_entry.id   AF-A0A3Q9LZ22-F1
#
_cell.length_a   1.000
_cell.length_b   1.000
_cell.length_c   1.000
_cell.angle_alpha   90.00
_cell.angle_beta   90.00
_cell.angle_gamma   90.00
#
_symmetry.space_group_name_H-M   'P 1'
#
loop_
_entity.id
_entity.type
_entity.pdbx_description
1 polymer ?
#
loop_
_entity_poly.entity_id
_entity_poly.type
_entity_poly.pdbx_seq_one_letter_code
_entity_poly.pdbx_strand_id
1 'polypeptide(L)'
;MAKFYFNAKLWGATASIPVMKMLAEQAETNISRVLNDADKPGTIESGEFQDERHHEDGGVSTYQRTYYSCGSCIGYDENEVKSEYKHLIAQLTRRSAFLTIFGLFEHRMVDCLELMDHLSCKITDKKYKTVEDCHKRLKQNFGGENIKDIDHLSVIRNIMAHSDGVADNYKMLSCKQTKKNDAQKRLLRAIHRAKAENAGISMTIFNNVLMDEKFLMYVSCEFERYVEELNTAILTYQAQMGENH
;
A
#
# COMPACT_ATOMS: atom_id res chain seq x y z
N MET A 1 22.20 -20.12 -31.75
CA MET A 1 21.48 -18.82 -31.78
C MET A 1 20.45 -18.84 -30.67
N ALA A 2 20.58 -18.01 -29.64
CA ALA A 2 19.54 -17.87 -28.63
C ALA A 2 18.31 -17.25 -29.31
N LYS A 3 17.20 -18.00 -29.37
CA LYS A 3 15.91 -17.45 -29.86
C LYS A 3 15.46 -16.37 -28.88
N PHE A 4 15.37 -15.13 -29.35
CA PHE A 4 14.79 -14.03 -28.59
C PHE A 4 13.27 -14.21 -28.56
N TYR A 5 12.74 -14.72 -27.45
CA TYR A 5 11.30 -14.87 -27.25
C TYR A 5 10.73 -13.57 -26.68
N PHE A 6 10.25 -12.69 -27.57
CA PHE A 6 9.49 -11.52 -27.14
C PHE A 6 8.12 -11.96 -26.62
N ASN A 7 7.79 -11.60 -25.39
CA ASN A 7 6.46 -11.81 -24.82
C ASN A 7 5.85 -10.49 -24.35
N ALA A 8 4.73 -10.10 -24.96
CA ALA A 8 4.06 -8.84 -24.66
C ALA A 8 3.59 -8.74 -23.19
N LYS A 9 3.25 -9.86 -22.53
CA LYS A 9 2.79 -9.86 -21.13
C LYS A 9 3.96 -9.61 -20.16
N LEU A 10 5.11 -10.25 -20.40
CA LEU A 10 6.34 -10.03 -19.61
C LEU A 10 6.90 -8.62 -19.84
N TRP A 11 6.90 -8.16 -21.10
CA TRP A 11 7.29 -6.80 -21.44
C TRP A 11 6.35 -5.79 -20.78
N GLY A 12 5.04 -6.01 -20.81
CA GLY A 12 4.05 -5.15 -20.17
C GLY A 12 4.23 -5.05 -18.65
N ALA A 13 4.62 -6.14 -17.99
CA ALA A 13 4.98 -6.11 -16.56
C ALA A 13 6.23 -5.23 -16.32
N THR A 14 7.30 -5.46 -17.08
CA THR A 14 8.56 -4.71 -16.95
C THR A 14 8.38 -3.22 -17.27
N ALA A 15 7.70 -2.90 -18.37
CA ALA A 15 7.44 -1.53 -18.82
C ALA A 15 6.49 -0.75 -17.90
N SER A 16 5.73 -1.43 -17.03
CA SER A 16 4.87 -0.77 -16.06
C SER A 16 5.61 -0.25 -14.82
N ILE A 17 6.81 -0.77 -14.52
CA ILE A 17 7.60 -0.38 -13.35
C ILE A 17 7.97 1.12 -13.36
N PRO A 18 8.49 1.70 -14.46
CA PRO A 18 8.77 3.14 -14.51
C PRO A 18 7.52 4.00 -14.28
N VAL A 19 6.35 3.55 -14.74
CA VAL A 19 5.08 4.24 -14.49
C VAL A 19 4.72 4.22 -13.00
N MET A 20 4.90 3.09 -12.32
CA MET A 20 4.67 2.97 -10.88
C MET A 20 5.62 3.86 -10.06
N LYS A 21 6.91 3.88 -10.43
CA LYS A 21 7.91 4.78 -9.81
C LYS A 21 7.55 6.25 -10.00
N MET A 22 7.16 6.64 -11.22
CA MET A 22 6.70 8.00 -11.50
C MET A 22 5.47 8.37 -10.67
N LEU A 23 4.50 7.47 -10.49
CA LEU A 23 3.34 7.69 -9.62
C LEU A 23 3.75 7.90 -8.15
N ALA A 24 4.73 7.13 -7.65
CA ALA A 24 5.27 7.30 -6.31
C ALA A 24 5.93 8.67 -6.13
N GLU A 25 6.80 9.07 -7.07
CA GLU A 25 7.50 10.35 -7.06
C GLU A 25 6.53 11.54 -7.15
N GLN A 26 5.54 11.45 -8.04
CA GLN A 26 4.50 12.47 -8.18
C GLN A 26 3.68 12.62 -6.90
N ALA A 27 3.33 11.51 -6.24
CA ALA A 27 2.59 11.54 -4.98
C ALA A 27 3.38 12.27 -3.88
N GLU A 28 4.65 11.92 -3.67
CA GLU A 28 5.49 12.57 -2.65
C GLU A 28 5.80 14.04 -2.98
N THR A 29 5.97 14.36 -4.27
CA THR A 29 6.11 15.75 -4.72
C THR A 29 4.85 16.57 -4.41
N ASN A 30 3.67 16.01 -4.68
CA ASN A 30 2.40 16.64 -4.38
C ASN A 30 2.19 16.83 -2.88
N ILE A 31 2.53 15.83 -2.06
CA ILE A 31 2.49 15.94 -0.60
C ILE A 31 3.40 17.07 -0.15
N SER A 32 4.67 17.07 -0.57
CA SER A 32 5.64 18.10 -0.20
C SER A 32 5.14 19.51 -0.53
N ARG A 33 4.54 19.71 -1.71
CA ARG A 33 3.94 20.99 -2.10
C ARG A 33 2.80 21.38 -1.15
N VAL A 34 1.86 20.47 -0.89
CA VAL A 34 0.70 20.76 -0.02
C VAL A 34 1.15 21.04 1.42
N LEU A 35 2.16 20.33 1.93
CA LEU A 35 2.71 20.57 3.26
C LEU A 35 3.36 21.96 3.35
N ASN A 36 4.08 22.39 2.31
CA ASN A 36 4.65 23.73 2.23
C ASN A 36 3.57 24.81 2.10
N ASP A 37 2.49 24.55 1.36
CA ASP A 37 1.35 25.47 1.25
C ASP A 37 0.62 25.61 2.59
N ALA A 38 0.49 24.53 3.37
CA ALA A 38 -0.04 24.55 4.73
C ALA A 38 0.82 25.38 5.70
N ASP A 39 2.10 25.60 5.39
CA ASP A 39 2.98 26.46 6.20
C ASP A 39 2.89 27.95 5.87
N LYS A 40 2.22 28.32 4.78
CA LYS A 40 2.08 29.72 4.41
C LYS A 40 1.15 30.47 5.38
N PRO A 41 1.46 31.74 5.70
CA PRO A 41 0.55 32.57 6.48
C PRO A 41 -0.83 32.67 5.80
N GLY A 42 -1.90 32.55 6.59
CA GLY A 42 -3.28 32.68 6.10
C GLY A 42 -3.88 31.41 5.48
N THR A 43 -3.19 30.27 5.51
CA THR A 43 -3.77 28.98 5.07
C THR A 43 -4.78 28.40 6.07
N ILE A 44 -4.68 28.78 7.35
CA ILE A 44 -5.65 28.39 8.37
C ILE A 44 -6.69 29.50 8.46
N GLU A 45 -7.94 29.11 8.30
CA GLU A 45 -9.08 29.99 8.51
C GLU A 45 -9.44 29.99 9.99
N SER A 46 -9.82 31.14 10.52
CA SER A 46 -10.33 31.27 11.88
C SER A 46 -11.67 31.96 11.86
N GLY A 47 -12.58 31.51 12.71
CA GLY A 47 -13.85 32.17 12.94
C GLY A 47 -14.23 32.16 14.41
N GLU A 48 -15.26 32.92 14.74
CA GLU A 48 -15.76 33.01 16.11
C GLU A 48 -17.22 32.54 16.15
N PHE A 49 -17.58 31.85 17.22
CA PHE A 49 -18.95 31.43 17.50
C PHE A 49 -19.26 31.58 18.99
N GLN A 50 -20.54 31.56 19.34
CA GLN A 50 -20.98 31.52 20.73
C GLN A 50 -21.02 30.07 21.19
N ASP A 51 -20.26 29.76 22.24
CA ASP A 51 -20.21 28.45 22.88
C ASP A 51 -20.83 28.54 24.28
N GLU A 52 -21.32 27.41 24.79
CA GLU A 52 -21.98 27.32 26.09
C GLU A 52 -21.05 26.71 27.13
N ARG A 53 -21.05 27.28 28.34
CA ARG A 53 -20.37 26.73 29.50
C ARG A 53 -21.40 26.35 30.55
N HIS A 54 -21.44 25.07 30.88
CA HIS A 54 -22.25 24.52 31.96
C HIS A 54 -21.47 24.60 33.28
N HIS A 55 -22.10 25.17 34.29
CA HIS A 55 -21.55 25.29 35.63
C HIS A 55 -22.08 24.18 36.54
N GLU A 56 -21.36 23.88 37.63
CA GLU A 56 -21.73 22.79 38.57
C GLU A 56 -23.08 23.04 39.26
N ASP A 57 -23.54 24.29 39.32
CA ASP A 57 -24.85 24.69 39.84
C ASP A 57 -26.00 24.50 38.84
N GLY A 58 -25.71 24.01 37.63
CA GLY A 58 -26.68 23.82 36.55
C GLY A 58 -26.93 25.07 35.70
N GLY A 59 -26.25 26.19 35.96
CA GLY A 59 -26.31 27.39 35.14
C GLY A 59 -25.61 27.23 33.79
N VAL A 60 -26.09 27.95 32.77
CA VAL A 60 -25.46 28.03 31.45
C VAL A 60 -25.07 29.47 31.17
N SER A 61 -23.81 29.71 30.81
CA SER A 61 -23.33 31.00 30.33
C SER A 61 -22.76 30.86 28.92
N THR A 62 -23.00 31.85 28.05
CA THR A 62 -22.37 31.89 26.72
C THR A 62 -21.05 32.63 26.77
N TYR A 63 -20.11 32.21 25.93
CA TYR A 63 -18.84 32.90 25.72
C TYR A 63 -18.44 32.80 24.25
N GLN A 64 -17.72 33.80 23.78
CA GLN A 64 -17.19 33.82 22.42
C GLN A 64 -15.97 32.90 22.35
N ARG A 65 -15.97 31.98 21.40
CA ARG A 65 -14.89 31.01 21.19
C ARG A 65 -14.41 31.08 19.77
N THR A 66 -13.09 31.05 19.60
CA THR A 66 -12.44 30.96 18.29
C THR A 66 -12.31 29.50 17.88
N TYR A 67 -12.61 29.20 16.63
CA TYR A 67 -12.27 27.93 15.99
C TYR A 67 -11.28 28.18 14.86
N TYR A 68 -10.51 27.15 14.54
CA TYR A 68 -9.57 27.11 13.42
C TYR A 68 -9.97 26.00 12.47
N SER A 69 -9.80 26.21 11.17
CA SER A 69 -10.07 25.21 10.14
C SER A 69 -9.01 25.20 9.04
N CYS A 70 -8.66 23.99 8.60
CA CYS A 70 -7.77 23.78 7.46
C CYS A 70 -8.21 22.51 6.70
N GLY A 71 -8.71 22.69 5.47
CA GLY A 71 -9.34 21.61 4.73
C GLY A 71 -10.54 21.02 5.48
N SER A 72 -10.48 19.71 5.79
CA SER A 72 -11.52 19.01 6.55
C SER A 72 -11.28 18.98 8.07
N CYS A 73 -10.18 19.55 8.56
CA CYS A 73 -9.82 19.57 9.98
C CYS A 73 -10.35 20.85 10.64
N ILE A 74 -11.02 20.73 11.79
CA ILE A 74 -11.57 21.84 12.57
C ILE A 74 -11.26 21.61 14.05
N GLY A 75 -10.83 22.64 14.75
CA GLY A 75 -10.47 22.53 16.17
C GLY A 75 -10.33 23.88 16.85
N TYR A 76 -9.87 23.85 18.09
CA TYR A 76 -9.72 25.05 18.93
C TYR A 76 -8.25 25.46 19.13
N ASP A 77 -7.30 24.67 18.63
CA ASP A 77 -5.88 24.99 18.60
C ASP A 77 -5.39 25.04 17.16
N GLU A 78 -4.81 26.17 16.77
CA GLU A 78 -4.35 26.42 15.41
C GLU A 78 -3.27 25.41 14.96
N ASN A 79 -2.33 25.08 15.86
CA ASN A 79 -1.21 24.20 15.54
C ASN A 79 -1.66 22.74 15.43
N GLU A 80 -2.59 22.31 16.28
CA GLU A 80 -3.22 20.99 16.22
C GLU A 80 -3.95 20.81 14.89
N VAL A 81 -4.83 21.74 14.53
CA VAL A 81 -5.58 21.70 13.25
C VAL A 81 -4.63 21.62 12.05
N LYS A 82 -3.57 22.42 12.06
CA LYS A 82 -2.53 22.40 11.02
C LYS A 82 -1.84 21.05 10.93
N SER A 83 -1.41 20.50 12.08
CA SER A 83 -0.70 19.23 12.16
C SER A 83 -1.59 18.07 11.71
N GLU A 84 -2.85 18.06 12.13
CA GLU A 84 -3.84 17.07 11.71
C GLU A 84 -4.09 17.12 10.20
N TYR A 85 -4.29 18.32 9.64
CA TYR A 85 -4.48 18.49 8.20
C TYR A 85 -3.28 17.94 7.41
N LYS A 86 -2.06 18.33 7.80
CA LYS A 86 -0.81 17.86 7.18
C LYS A 86 -0.68 16.35 7.24
N HIS A 87 -0.99 15.75 8.40
CA HIS A 87 -0.96 14.31 8.57
C HIS A 87 -1.99 13.62 7.67
N LEU A 88 -3.24 14.07 7.71
CA LEU A 88 -4.36 13.51 6.98
C LEU A 88 -4.11 13.54 5.47
N ILE A 89 -3.74 14.71 4.92
CA ILE A 89 -3.58 14.84 3.47
C ILE A 89 -2.40 14.01 2.94
N ALA A 90 -1.33 13.88 3.73
CA ALA A 90 -0.20 13.02 3.39
C ALA A 90 -0.62 11.54 3.36
N GLN A 91 -1.30 11.05 4.40
CA GLN A 91 -1.75 9.66 4.46
C GLN A 91 -2.76 9.32 3.37
N LEU A 92 -3.75 10.20 3.10
CA LEU A 92 -4.73 10.01 2.03
C LEU A 92 -4.07 9.97 0.65
N THR A 93 -3.11 10.86 0.39
CA THR A 93 -2.40 10.90 -0.90
C THR A 93 -1.57 9.63 -1.10
N ARG A 94 -0.81 9.18 -0.08
CA ARG A 94 -0.05 7.93 -0.14
C ARG A 94 -0.95 6.72 -0.32
N ARG A 95 -2.07 6.65 0.41
CA ARG A 95 -3.06 5.59 0.27
C ARG A 95 -3.59 5.50 -1.14
N SER A 96 -4.01 6.63 -1.71
CA SER A 96 -4.52 6.69 -3.09
C SER A 96 -3.46 6.22 -4.09
N ALA A 97 -2.24 6.75 -4.02
CA ALA A 97 -1.15 6.38 -4.91
C ALA A 97 -0.80 4.89 -4.79
N PHE A 98 -0.72 4.36 -3.57
CA PHE A 98 -0.43 2.95 -3.33
C PHE A 98 -1.49 2.03 -3.94
N LEU A 99 -2.78 2.33 -3.77
CA LEU A 99 -3.86 1.54 -4.35
C LEU A 99 -3.81 1.56 -5.89
N THR A 100 -3.48 2.69 -6.49
CA THR A 100 -3.29 2.80 -7.95
C THR A 100 -2.08 1.99 -8.44
N ILE A 101 -0.92 2.12 -7.77
CA ILE A 101 0.30 1.37 -8.09
C ILE A 101 0.06 -0.15 -7.97
N PHE A 102 -0.58 -0.58 -6.87
CA PHE A 102 -0.91 -1.98 -6.66
C PHE A 102 -1.89 -2.50 -7.71
N GLY A 103 -2.91 -1.72 -8.10
CA GLY A 103 -3.87 -2.11 -9.13
C GLY A 103 -3.21 -2.33 -10.50
N LEU A 104 -2.28 -1.45 -10.89
CA LEU A 104 -1.48 -1.63 -12.11
C LEU A 104 -0.66 -2.91 -12.04
N PHE A 105 -0.02 -3.17 -10.91
CA PHE A 105 0.81 -4.35 -10.71
C PHE A 105 -0.01 -5.64 -10.73
N GLU A 106 -1.15 -5.67 -10.04
CA GLU A 106 -2.06 -6.82 -9.98
C GLU A 106 -2.55 -7.21 -11.38
N HIS A 107 -2.93 -6.23 -12.20
CA HIS A 107 -3.27 -6.48 -13.61
C HIS A 107 -2.15 -7.18 -14.36
N ARG A 108 -0.90 -6.70 -14.23
CA ARG A 108 0.25 -7.31 -14.91
C ARG A 108 0.58 -8.70 -14.40
N MET A 109 0.35 -8.98 -13.12
CA MET A 109 0.53 -10.32 -12.58
C MET A 109 -0.52 -11.30 -13.07
N VAL A 110 -1.76 -10.85 -13.28
CA VAL A 110 -2.80 -11.66 -13.92
C VAL A 110 -2.43 -11.95 -15.38
N ASP A 111 -1.93 -10.97 -16.12
CA ASP A 111 -1.41 -11.19 -17.48
C ASP A 111 -0.30 -12.26 -17.48
N CYS A 112 0.68 -12.15 -16.57
CA CYS A 112 1.78 -13.12 -16.44
C CYS A 112 1.29 -14.52 -16.04
N LEU A 113 0.27 -14.62 -15.17
CA LEU A 113 -0.35 -15.89 -14.82
C LEU A 113 -0.98 -16.57 -16.03
N GLU A 114 -1.69 -15.81 -16.88
CA GLU A 114 -2.27 -16.37 -18.11
C GLU A 114 -1.21 -16.87 -19.10
N LEU A 115 -0.06 -16.19 -19.18
CA LEU A 115 1.07 -16.69 -19.95
C LEU A 115 1.55 -18.03 -19.38
N MET A 116 1.75 -18.10 -18.06
CA MET A 116 2.18 -19.32 -17.40
C MET A 116 1.16 -20.45 -17.52
N ASP A 117 -0.15 -20.15 -17.48
CA ASP A 117 -1.24 -21.09 -17.81
C ASP A 117 -1.02 -21.71 -19.19
N HIS A 118 -0.80 -20.87 -20.21
CA HIS A 118 -0.57 -21.33 -21.57
C HIS A 118 0.72 -22.18 -21.69
N LEU A 119 1.85 -21.72 -21.14
CA LEU A 119 3.15 -22.41 -21.25
C LEU A 119 3.21 -23.73 -20.49
N SER A 120 2.41 -23.89 -19.43
CA SER A 120 2.39 -25.11 -18.62
C SER A 120 1.22 -26.05 -18.95
N CYS A 121 0.40 -25.70 -19.94
CA CYS A 121 -0.84 -26.42 -20.29
C CYS A 121 -1.76 -26.64 -19.07
N LYS A 122 -1.77 -25.71 -18.13
CA LYS A 122 -2.58 -25.73 -16.91
C LYS A 122 -3.52 -24.55 -16.88
N ILE A 123 -4.65 -24.68 -16.21
CA ILE A 123 -5.67 -23.63 -16.13
C ILE A 123 -5.82 -23.20 -14.67
N THR A 124 -5.78 -21.90 -14.43
CA THR A 124 -6.23 -21.31 -13.16
C THR A 124 -7.72 -20.99 -13.26
N ASP A 125 -8.55 -21.94 -12.83
CA ASP A 125 -10.02 -21.81 -12.88
C ASP A 125 -10.54 -20.99 -11.69
N LYS A 126 -10.46 -19.66 -11.83
CA LYS A 126 -10.98 -18.70 -10.87
C LYS A 126 -11.58 -17.50 -11.60
N LYS A 127 -12.75 -17.05 -11.11
CA LYS A 127 -13.40 -15.83 -11.61
C LYS A 127 -12.53 -14.58 -11.38
N TYR A 128 -11.87 -14.49 -10.23
CA TYR A 128 -10.98 -13.40 -9.87
C TYR A 128 -9.60 -13.99 -9.56
N LYS A 129 -8.65 -13.73 -10.45
CA LYS A 129 -7.25 -14.13 -10.31
C LYS A 129 -6.49 -13.06 -9.55
N THR A 130 -5.51 -13.49 -8.76
CA THR A 130 -4.76 -12.61 -7.86
C THR A 130 -3.25 -12.73 -8.09
N VAL A 131 -2.50 -11.82 -7.49
CA VAL A 131 -1.04 -11.92 -7.40
C VAL A 131 -0.60 -13.24 -6.74
N GLU A 132 -1.33 -13.71 -5.72
CA GLU A 132 -1.04 -14.99 -5.06
C GLU A 132 -1.18 -16.18 -6.02
N ASP A 133 -2.18 -16.15 -6.91
CA ASP A 133 -2.37 -17.19 -7.92
C ASP A 133 -1.20 -17.21 -8.92
N CYS A 134 -0.76 -16.01 -9.34
CA CYS A 134 0.44 -15.85 -10.17
C CYS A 134 1.66 -16.44 -9.49
N HIS A 135 1.91 -16.07 -8.23
CA HIS A 135 3.04 -16.55 -7.45
C HIS A 135 2.99 -18.07 -7.20
N LYS A 136 1.81 -18.62 -6.94
CA LYS A 136 1.61 -20.05 -6.79
C LYS A 136 1.98 -20.81 -8.06
N ARG A 137 1.58 -20.31 -9.24
CA ARG A 137 1.94 -20.93 -10.51
C ARG A 137 3.45 -20.87 -10.76
N LEU A 138 4.05 -19.71 -10.52
CA LEU A 138 5.50 -19.51 -10.64
C LEU A 138 6.28 -20.55 -9.83
N LYS A 139 5.89 -20.75 -8.56
CA LYS A 139 6.50 -21.75 -7.67
C LYS A 139 6.30 -23.19 -8.12
N GLN A 140 5.10 -23.54 -8.58
CA GLN A 140 4.76 -24.94 -8.86
C GLN A 140 5.28 -25.46 -10.21
N ASN A 141 5.60 -24.56 -11.14
CA ASN A 141 5.80 -24.95 -12.54
C ASN A 141 7.01 -24.30 -13.21
N PHE A 142 7.56 -23.21 -12.67
CA PHE A 142 8.56 -22.39 -13.34
C PHE A 142 9.84 -22.21 -12.50
N GLY A 143 10.07 -23.06 -11.49
CA GLY A 143 11.29 -23.01 -10.67
C GLY A 143 11.37 -21.80 -9.73
N GLY A 144 10.21 -21.23 -9.36
CA GLY A 144 10.11 -20.03 -8.54
C GLY A 144 10.16 -20.25 -7.03
N GLU A 145 10.59 -21.41 -6.53
CA GLU A 145 10.51 -21.78 -5.11
C GLU A 145 11.23 -20.77 -4.20
N ASN A 146 12.35 -20.22 -4.68
CA ASN A 146 13.19 -19.27 -3.96
C ASN A 146 12.82 -17.79 -4.22
N ILE A 147 11.86 -17.52 -5.12
CA ILE A 147 11.39 -16.16 -5.41
C ILE A 147 10.59 -15.67 -4.21
N LYS A 148 11.02 -14.53 -3.66
CA LYS A 148 10.39 -13.94 -2.47
C LYS A 148 9.05 -13.33 -2.87
N ASP A 149 7.97 -13.78 -2.22
CA ASP A 149 6.64 -13.24 -2.45
C ASP A 149 6.52 -11.76 -2.06
N ILE A 150 5.40 -11.16 -2.43
CA ILE A 150 5.01 -9.79 -2.06
C ILE A 150 3.73 -9.80 -1.20
N ASP A 151 3.48 -10.90 -0.48
CA ASP A 151 2.23 -11.12 0.25
C ASP A 151 1.95 -10.01 1.28
N HIS A 152 3.02 -9.51 1.90
CA HIS A 152 2.94 -8.41 2.85
C HIS A 152 2.31 -7.14 2.25
N LEU A 153 2.60 -6.82 0.98
CA LEU A 153 2.00 -5.69 0.28
C LEU A 153 0.52 -5.94 -0.04
N SER A 154 0.14 -7.18 -0.38
CA SER A 154 -1.28 -7.55 -0.56
C SER A 154 -2.09 -7.36 0.72
N VAL A 155 -1.50 -7.72 1.87
CA VAL A 155 -2.14 -7.51 3.18
C VAL A 155 -2.28 -6.01 3.48
N ILE A 156 -1.22 -5.22 3.28
CA ILE A 156 -1.27 -3.77 3.49
C ILE A 156 -2.30 -3.13 2.55
N ARG A 157 -2.35 -3.56 1.28
CA ARG A 157 -3.37 -3.13 0.31
C ARG A 157 -4.78 -3.38 0.83
N ASN A 158 -5.03 -4.55 1.41
CA ASN A 158 -6.36 -4.87 1.94
C ASN A 158 -6.73 -4.02 3.15
N ILE A 159 -5.78 -3.75 4.06
CA ILE A 159 -5.99 -2.82 5.19
C ILE A 159 -6.38 -1.42 4.66
N MET A 160 -5.66 -0.95 3.63
CA MET A 160 -5.92 0.34 3.00
C MET A 160 -7.22 0.35 2.20
N ALA A 161 -7.62 -0.73 1.55
CA ALA A 161 -8.82 -0.76 0.71
C ALA A 161 -10.11 -0.99 1.51
N HIS A 162 -10.05 -1.74 2.61
CA HIS A 162 -11.25 -2.30 3.24
C HIS A 162 -11.41 -1.99 4.73
N SER A 163 -10.35 -1.52 5.40
CA SER A 163 -10.36 -1.28 6.85
C SER A 163 -9.98 0.15 7.22
N ASP A 164 -10.11 1.08 6.27
CA ASP A 164 -9.77 2.50 6.47
C ASP A 164 -8.35 2.76 7.02
N GLY A 165 -7.40 1.89 6.68
CA GLY A 165 -6.03 1.97 7.21
C GLY A 165 -5.85 1.36 8.61
N VAL A 166 -6.88 0.74 9.19
CA VAL A 166 -6.84 0.12 10.52
C VAL A 166 -6.53 -1.38 10.42
N ALA A 167 -5.47 -1.81 11.10
CA ALA A 167 -5.15 -3.23 11.25
C ALA A 167 -5.89 -3.81 12.48
N ASP A 168 -7.16 -4.16 12.31
CA ASP A 168 -8.03 -4.59 13.40
C ASP A 168 -7.39 -5.61 14.33
N ASN A 169 -7.46 -5.32 15.63
CA ASN A 169 -6.95 -6.16 16.70
C ASN A 169 -5.44 -6.48 16.65
N TYR A 170 -4.63 -5.81 15.81
CA TYR A 170 -3.21 -6.15 15.65
C TYR A 170 -2.46 -6.21 16.98
N LYS A 171 -2.55 -5.17 17.82
CA LYS A 171 -1.83 -5.13 19.11
C LYS A 171 -2.26 -6.23 20.08
N MET A 172 -3.57 -6.50 20.14
CA MET A 172 -4.08 -7.61 20.93
C MET A 172 -3.54 -8.94 20.39
N LEU A 173 -3.53 -9.12 19.07
CA LEU A 173 -3.00 -10.30 18.41
C LEU A 173 -1.50 -10.47 18.62
N SER A 174 -0.70 -9.40 18.58
CA SER A 174 0.75 -9.47 18.79
C SER A 174 1.10 -9.96 20.20
N CYS A 175 0.30 -9.61 21.20
CA CYS A 175 0.51 -10.01 22.59
C CYS A 175 -0.17 -11.33 22.96
N LYS A 176 -1.08 -11.85 22.13
CA LYS A 176 -1.87 -13.05 22.43
C LYS A 176 -0.98 -14.29 22.48
N GLN A 177 -0.97 -15.02 23.60
CA GLN A 177 -0.27 -16.32 23.73
C GLN A 177 -1.06 -17.51 23.16
N THR A 178 -2.36 -17.35 22.90
CA THR A 178 -3.20 -18.43 22.37
C THR A 178 -2.90 -18.71 20.89
N LYS A 179 -3.33 -19.89 20.42
CA LYS A 179 -3.29 -20.27 19.00
C LYS A 179 -3.95 -19.20 18.12
N LYS A 180 -3.25 -18.81 17.06
CA LYS A 180 -3.70 -17.85 16.04
C LYS A 180 -4.13 -18.60 14.79
N ASN A 181 -5.17 -18.12 14.11
CA ASN A 181 -5.53 -18.65 12.79
C ASN A 181 -4.57 -18.13 11.72
N ASP A 182 -4.66 -18.66 10.50
CA ASP A 182 -3.68 -18.34 9.46
C ASP A 182 -3.81 -16.91 8.93
N ALA A 183 -5.00 -16.33 8.90
CA ALA A 183 -5.21 -14.92 8.57
C ALA A 183 -4.54 -13.99 9.59
N GLN A 184 -4.68 -14.28 10.89
CA GLN A 184 -4.03 -13.53 11.97
C GLN A 184 -2.51 -13.64 11.89
N LYS A 185 -1.97 -14.84 11.64
CA LYS A 185 -0.53 -15.02 11.43
C LYS A 185 -0.06 -14.24 10.20
N ARG A 186 -0.83 -14.28 9.11
CA ARG A 186 -0.52 -13.57 7.86
C ARG A 186 -0.46 -12.06 8.08
N LEU A 187 -1.44 -11.49 8.79
CA LEU A 187 -1.43 -10.07 9.18
C LEU A 187 -0.18 -9.69 9.99
N LEU A 188 0.12 -10.47 11.04
CA LEU A 188 1.28 -10.21 11.89
C LEU A 188 2.60 -10.28 11.11
N ARG A 189 2.77 -11.31 10.27
CA ARG A 189 3.95 -11.47 9.41
C ARG A 189 4.09 -10.33 8.40
N ALA A 190 3.00 -9.89 7.79
CA ALA A 190 3.02 -8.81 6.80
C ALA A 190 3.53 -7.49 7.40
N ILE A 191 2.95 -7.07 8.53
CA ILE A 191 3.35 -5.82 9.20
C ILE A 191 4.76 -5.95 9.79
N HIS A 192 5.10 -7.11 10.37
CA HIS A 192 6.45 -7.36 10.87
C HIS A 192 7.48 -7.27 9.74
N ARG A 193 7.21 -7.90 8.59
CA ARG A 193 8.08 -7.83 7.40
C ARG A 193 8.26 -6.39 6.94
N ALA A 194 7.17 -5.64 6.77
CA ALA A 194 7.25 -4.25 6.34
C ALA A 194 8.08 -3.38 7.30
N LYS A 195 7.96 -3.57 8.62
CA LYS A 195 8.80 -2.89 9.61
C LYS A 195 10.26 -3.32 9.54
N ALA A 196 10.52 -4.63 9.45
CA ALA A 196 11.87 -5.18 9.40
C ALA A 196 12.64 -4.78 8.14
N GLU A 197 11.93 -4.64 7.01
CA GLU A 197 12.50 -4.21 5.72
C GLU A 197 12.56 -2.68 5.59
N ASN A 198 12.24 -1.94 6.66
CA ASN A 198 12.22 -0.48 6.67
C ASN A 198 11.37 0.10 5.53
N ALA A 199 10.22 -0.53 5.28
CA ALA A 199 9.30 -0.20 4.19
C ALA A 199 8.58 1.14 4.37
N GLY A 200 8.89 1.93 5.39
CA GLY A 200 8.13 3.16 5.70
C GLY A 200 6.76 2.92 6.32
N ILE A 201 6.58 1.77 6.99
CA ILE A 201 5.34 1.43 7.70
C ILE A 201 5.53 1.55 9.21
N SER A 202 4.65 2.32 9.86
CA SER A 202 4.54 2.39 11.31
C SER A 202 3.10 2.15 11.77
N MET A 203 2.89 2.08 13.08
CA MET A 203 1.55 1.89 13.64
C MET A 203 1.29 2.78 14.84
N THR A 204 0.06 3.31 14.91
CA THR A 204 -0.42 4.07 16.08
C THR A 204 -0.84 3.17 17.23
N ILE A 205 -1.20 3.79 18.36
CA ILE A 205 -1.76 3.06 19.48
C ILE A 205 -3.11 2.41 19.21
N PHE A 206 -3.85 2.95 18.22
CA PHE A 206 -5.18 2.51 17.81
C PHE A 206 -5.16 1.52 16.63
N ASN A 207 -3.98 0.97 16.29
CA ASN A 207 -3.75 0.08 15.15
C ASN A 207 -3.89 0.74 13.76
N ASN A 208 -3.86 2.07 13.65
CA ASN A 208 -3.76 2.71 12.33
C ASN A 208 -2.37 2.41 11.75
N VAL A 209 -2.35 1.94 10.51
CA VAL A 209 -1.14 1.72 9.73
C VAL A 209 -0.79 3.02 9.03
N LEU A 210 0.37 3.57 9.35
CA LEU A 210 0.85 4.84 8.77
C LEU A 210 1.94 4.56 7.75
N MET A 211 1.91 5.34 6.66
CA MET A 211 2.89 5.31 5.57
C MET A 211 3.73 6.59 5.60
N ASP A 212 5.05 6.46 5.72
CA ASP A 212 5.98 7.57 5.55
C ASP A 212 6.38 7.75 4.07
N GLU A 213 7.23 8.74 3.80
CA GLU A 213 7.69 9.12 2.46
C GLU A 213 8.44 8.01 1.70
N LYS A 214 8.94 6.98 2.39
CA LYS A 214 9.71 5.90 1.77
C LYS A 214 8.81 4.81 1.22
N PHE A 215 7.57 4.72 1.71
CA PHE A 215 6.70 3.57 1.46
C PHE A 215 6.39 3.36 -0.02
N LEU A 216 6.01 4.41 -0.75
CA LEU A 216 5.62 4.28 -2.16
C LEU A 216 6.80 3.84 -3.05
N MET A 217 7.99 4.36 -2.76
CA MET A 217 9.20 3.95 -3.49
C MET A 217 9.60 2.52 -3.13
N TYR A 218 9.53 2.14 -1.86
CA TYR A 218 9.72 0.75 -1.43
C TYR A 218 8.81 -0.22 -2.19
N VAL A 219 7.51 0.09 -2.30
CA VAL A 219 6.54 -0.74 -3.04
C VAL A 219 6.97 -0.92 -4.49
N SER A 220 7.33 0.18 -5.17
CA SER A 220 7.73 0.15 -6.57
C SER A 220 9.01 -0.67 -6.80
N CYS A 221 9.98 -0.58 -5.90
CA CYS A 221 11.21 -1.38 -5.94
C CYS A 221 10.95 -2.88 -5.65
N GLU A 222 10.08 -3.21 -4.69
CA GLU A 222 9.71 -4.61 -4.43
C GLU A 222 8.95 -5.23 -5.62
N PHE A 223 8.14 -4.44 -6.32
CA PHE A 223 7.48 -4.87 -7.56
C PHE A 223 8.46 -5.07 -8.70
N GLU A 224 9.44 -4.17 -8.88
CA GLU A 224 10.52 -4.34 -9.85
C GLU A 224 11.29 -5.63 -9.62
N ARG A 225 11.78 -5.83 -8.39
CA ARG A 225 12.48 -7.07 -7.99
C ARG A 225 11.64 -8.31 -8.32
N TYR A 226 10.36 -8.30 -7.94
CA TYR A 226 9.49 -9.43 -8.18
C TYR A 226 9.29 -9.71 -9.68
N VAL A 227 9.09 -8.66 -10.49
CA VAL A 227 8.93 -8.78 -11.94
C VAL A 227 10.20 -9.30 -12.61
N GLU A 228 11.38 -8.84 -12.21
CA GLU A 228 12.67 -9.31 -12.74
C GLU A 228 12.91 -10.79 -12.44
N GLU A 229 12.68 -11.21 -11.19
CA GLU A 229 12.79 -12.62 -10.77
C GLU A 229 11.77 -13.51 -11.52
N LEU A 230 10.51 -13.06 -11.63
CA LEU A 230 9.46 -13.76 -12.35
C LEU A 230 9.79 -13.91 -13.84
N ASN A 231 10.25 -12.83 -14.48
CA ASN A 231 10.61 -12.83 -15.89
C ASN A 231 11.76 -13.81 -16.15
N THR A 232 12.79 -13.78 -15.31
CA THR A 232 13.94 -14.70 -15.38
C THR A 232 13.52 -16.15 -15.28
N ALA A 233 12.64 -16.49 -14.33
CA ALA A 233 12.13 -17.84 -14.15
C ALA A 233 11.33 -18.34 -15.38
N ILE A 234 10.45 -17.50 -15.93
CA ILE A 234 9.64 -17.87 -17.10
C ILE A 234 10.52 -18.05 -18.35
N LEU A 235 11.48 -17.15 -18.59
CA LEU A 235 12.41 -17.27 -19.72
C LEU A 235 13.29 -18.52 -19.59
N THR A 236 13.75 -18.84 -18.38
CA THR A 236 14.54 -20.06 -18.12
C THR A 236 13.72 -21.31 -18.44
N TYR A 237 12.47 -21.38 -18.00
CA TYR A 237 11.56 -22.49 -18.32
C TYR A 237 11.36 -22.62 -19.84
N GLN A 238 11.16 -21.52 -20.55
CA GLN A 238 10.99 -21.54 -22.01
C GLN A 238 12.24 -22.02 -22.74
N ALA A 239 13.44 -21.63 -22.29
CA ALA A 239 14.69 -22.11 -22.86
C ALA A 239 14.84 -23.63 -22.70
N GLN A 240 14.55 -24.15 -21.50
CA GLN A 240 14.58 -25.60 -21.22
C GLN A 240 13.57 -26.40 -22.05
N MET A 241 12.40 -25.83 -22.33
CA MET A 241 11.41 -26.44 -23.24
C MET A 241 11.90 -26.47 -24.69
N GLY A 242 12.63 -25.44 -25.13
CA GLY A 242 13.17 -25.33 -26.48
C GLY A 242 14.37 -26.22 -26.77
N GLU A 243 15.05 -26.74 -25.74
CA GLU A 243 16.18 -27.68 -25.87
C GLU A 243 15.74 -29.16 -25.90
N ASN A 244 14.48 -29.47 -25.53
CA ASN A 244 13.92 -30.83 -25.50
C ASN A 244 13.16 -31.21 -26.79
N HIS A 245 13.34 -30.44 -27.86
CA HIS A 245 12.78 -30.66 -29.21
C HIS A 245 13.87 -30.48 -30.27
#